data_AF-A0A7X8LJX8-F1
#
_entry.id   AF-A0A7X8LJX8-F1
#
_cell.length_a   1.000
_cell.length_b   1.000
_cell.length_c   1.000
_cell.angle_alpha   90.00
_cell.angle_beta   90.00
_cell.angle_gamma   90.00
#
_symmetry.space_group_name_H-M   'P 1'
#
loop_
_entity.id
_entity.type
_entity.pdbx_description
1 polymer ?
#
loop_
_entity_poly.entity_id
_entity_poly.type
_entity_poly.pdbx_seq_one_letter_code
_entity_poly.pdbx_strand_id
1 'polypeptide(L)'
;MEQRWQWVAIAALAAATAVIGVSLPYLAGDNGLPQLAGSSVWDTILGDARLQVSASFMEKADQYYHGGVAVDDCLDNLVGTSATGGTDEGDSLDVNPHTHDHHNDHEDGDHHGHHDHCDGSCGGVCKGHHHGHGVAGSFMADPWHWINSYVHAQEHRHMKSNEAQELLPWLWAACRSAPQNIRAFQSSAYVLEKMLERPLDAAQLLEEGIEQNPASGELEFALGEVMLRSLKDERRAEQAFNAAVEKLGAAGDAITEDDQHLMGRAMFYAGRLALKRGDRVRAEEIMIQAEARAPGNVGTRGLRKLLDKAE
;
A
#
# COMPACT_ATOMS: atom_id res chain seq x y z
N MET A 1 -28.31 33.91 -2.61
CA MET A 1 -29.46 33.15 -3.15
C MET A 1 -29.04 31.77 -3.66
N GLU A 2 -27.86 31.64 -4.28
CA GLU A 2 -27.36 30.37 -4.85
C GLU A 2 -27.24 29.21 -3.85
N GLN A 3 -26.78 29.46 -2.62
CA GLN A 3 -26.66 28.42 -1.59
C GLN A 3 -28.00 27.75 -1.23
N ARG A 4 -29.12 28.48 -1.26
CA ARG A 4 -30.45 27.90 -0.98
C ARG A 4 -30.91 26.95 -2.07
N TRP A 5 -30.58 27.25 -3.33
CA TRP A 5 -30.90 26.40 -4.47
C TRP A 5 -30.06 25.12 -4.49
N GLN A 6 -28.81 25.18 -4.05
CA GLN A 6 -27.96 23.98 -3.87
C GLN A 6 -28.57 23.01 -2.85
N TRP A 7 -29.01 23.49 -1.68
CA TRP A 7 -29.65 22.63 -0.69
C TRP A 7 -30.97 22.02 -1.17
N VAL A 8 -31.79 22.79 -1.89
CA VAL A 8 -33.03 22.28 -2.50
C VAL A 8 -32.73 21.21 -3.56
N ALA A 9 -31.71 21.42 -4.40
CA ALA A 9 -31.29 20.45 -5.40
C ALA A 9 -30.77 19.15 -4.76
N ILE A 10 -29.93 19.26 -3.72
CA ILE A 10 -29.43 18.09 -2.97
C ILE A 10 -30.59 17.32 -2.34
N ALA A 11 -31.53 18.02 -1.69
CA ALA A 11 -32.69 17.39 -1.07
C ALA A 11 -33.61 16.70 -2.10
N ALA A 12 -33.83 17.34 -3.25
CA ALA A 12 -34.62 16.76 -4.34
C ALA A 12 -33.96 15.51 -4.93
N LEU A 13 -32.63 15.55 -5.13
CA LEU A 13 -31.87 14.41 -5.61
C LEU A 13 -31.94 13.24 -4.62
N ALA A 14 -31.75 13.51 -3.32
CA ALA A 14 -31.84 12.50 -2.27
C ALA A 14 -33.25 11.87 -2.20
N ALA A 15 -34.30 12.66 -2.33
CA ALA A 15 -35.68 12.16 -2.37
C ALA A 15 -35.94 11.30 -3.62
N ALA A 16 -35.45 11.73 -4.79
CA ALA A 16 -35.59 10.95 -6.02
C ALA A 16 -34.87 9.60 -5.93
N THR A 17 -33.64 9.57 -5.39
CA THR A 17 -32.89 8.33 -5.15
C THR A 17 -33.64 7.39 -4.20
N ALA A 18 -34.23 7.91 -3.12
CA ALA A 18 -35.02 7.11 -2.19
C ALA A 18 -36.27 6.49 -2.86
N VAL A 19 -36.99 7.27 -3.69
CA VAL A 19 -38.17 6.77 -4.43
C VAL A 19 -37.77 5.68 -5.42
N ILE A 20 -36.67 5.86 -6.16
CA ILE A 20 -36.17 4.86 -7.12
C ILE A 20 -35.75 3.58 -6.38
N GLY A 21 -35.02 3.69 -5.27
CA GLY A 21 -34.58 2.55 -4.47
C GLY A 21 -35.74 1.74 -3.89
N VAL A 22 -36.81 2.40 -3.43
CA VAL A 22 -38.02 1.71 -2.94
C VAL A 22 -38.83 1.08 -4.07
N SER A 23 -38.85 1.69 -5.26
CA SER A 23 -39.67 1.23 -6.39
C SER A 23 -39.02 0.12 -7.22
N LEU A 24 -37.69 0.05 -7.24
CA LEU A 24 -36.93 -0.92 -8.04
C LEU A 24 -37.34 -2.39 -7.80
N PRO A 25 -37.51 -2.86 -6.55
CA PRO A 25 -37.93 -4.23 -6.26
C PRO A 25 -39.32 -4.55 -6.84
N TYR A 26 -40.24 -3.57 -6.83
CA TYR A 26 -41.58 -3.74 -7.39
C TYR A 26 -41.57 -3.76 -8.93
N LEU A 27 -40.63 -3.04 -9.55
CA LEU A 27 -40.48 -3.00 -11.01
C LEU A 27 -39.76 -4.24 -11.58
N ALA A 28 -38.90 -4.89 -10.80
CA ALA A 28 -38.12 -6.04 -11.24
C ALA A 28 -38.94 -7.36 -11.32
N GLY A 29 -40.13 -7.41 -10.70
CA GLY A 29 -41.01 -8.58 -10.71
C GLY A 29 -40.38 -9.82 -10.06
N ASP A 30 -40.97 -11.00 -10.32
CA ASP A 30 -40.55 -12.29 -9.73
C ASP A 30 -39.20 -12.81 -10.28
N ASN A 31 -38.62 -12.16 -11.29
CA ASN A 31 -37.36 -12.58 -11.89
C ASN A 31 -36.12 -12.24 -11.04
N GLY A 32 -36.31 -11.60 -9.88
CA GLY A 32 -35.28 -11.35 -8.89
C GLY A 32 -34.24 -10.33 -9.38
N LEU A 33 -34.06 -9.25 -8.63
CA LEU A 33 -32.79 -8.52 -8.73
C LEU A 33 -31.65 -9.52 -8.40
N PRO A 34 -30.44 -9.37 -8.97
CA PRO A 34 -29.27 -10.21 -8.67
C PRO A 34 -28.73 -9.98 -7.25
N GLN A 35 -29.62 -9.90 -6.26
CA GLN A 35 -29.31 -9.81 -4.85
C GLN A 35 -28.96 -11.20 -4.36
N LEU A 36 -27.81 -11.31 -3.71
CA LEU A 36 -27.47 -12.48 -2.91
C LEU A 36 -28.61 -12.71 -1.91
N ALA A 37 -29.12 -13.93 -1.84
CA ALA A 37 -30.23 -14.27 -0.95
C ALA A 37 -29.89 -13.86 0.50
N GLY A 38 -30.59 -12.85 1.02
CA GLY A 38 -30.45 -12.39 2.41
C GLY A 38 -29.85 -10.99 2.62
N SER A 39 -29.35 -10.29 1.59
CA SER A 39 -28.92 -8.89 1.73
C SER A 39 -30.03 -7.92 1.33
N SER A 40 -30.28 -6.88 2.14
CA SER A 40 -31.22 -5.83 1.75
C SER A 40 -30.57 -4.86 0.76
N VAL A 41 -31.36 -4.19 -0.09
CA VAL A 41 -30.87 -3.11 -0.98
C VAL A 41 -30.09 -2.05 -0.21
N TRP A 42 -30.50 -1.78 1.04
CA TRP A 42 -29.81 -0.85 1.92
C TRP A 42 -28.44 -1.36 2.36
N ASP A 43 -28.26 -2.66 2.59
CA ASP A 43 -26.95 -3.23 2.90
C ASP A 43 -26.00 -3.10 1.72
N THR A 44 -26.49 -3.28 0.49
CA THR A 44 -25.71 -3.05 -0.73
C THR A 44 -25.35 -1.57 -0.88
N ILE A 45 -26.32 -0.66 -0.82
CA ILE A 45 -26.08 0.79 -0.99
C ILE A 45 -25.15 1.33 0.12
N LEU A 46 -25.39 0.95 1.39
CA LEU A 46 -24.57 1.39 2.51
C LEU A 46 -23.20 0.69 2.52
N GLY A 47 -23.13 -0.58 2.09
CA GLY A 47 -21.88 -1.31 1.92
C GLY A 47 -20.97 -0.66 0.89
N ASP A 48 -21.51 -0.35 -0.29
CA ASP A 48 -20.79 0.33 -1.36
C ASP A 48 -20.37 1.74 -0.94
N ALA A 49 -21.27 2.49 -0.29
CA ALA A 49 -20.95 3.83 0.23
C ALA A 49 -19.82 3.78 1.26
N ARG A 50 -19.81 2.78 2.16
CA ARG A 50 -18.74 2.59 3.14
C ARG A 50 -17.40 2.28 2.48
N LEU A 51 -17.40 1.45 1.45
CA LEU A 51 -16.19 1.14 0.68
C LEU A 51 -15.66 2.38 -0.04
N GLN A 52 -16.53 3.19 -0.65
CA GLN A 52 -16.12 4.46 -1.29
C GLN A 52 -15.55 5.44 -0.27
N VAL A 53 -16.18 5.58 0.90
CA VAL A 53 -15.65 6.43 1.98
C VAL A 53 -14.29 5.94 2.46
N SER A 54 -14.12 4.62 2.63
CA SER A 54 -12.84 4.01 2.98
C SER A 54 -11.77 4.30 1.92
N ALA A 55 -12.12 4.17 0.64
CA ALA A 55 -11.24 4.49 -0.47
C ALA A 55 -10.83 5.98 -0.49
N SER A 56 -11.75 6.90 -0.22
CA SER A 56 -11.42 8.33 -0.11
C SER A 56 -10.47 8.62 1.05
N PHE A 57 -10.58 7.91 2.18
CA PHE A 57 -9.61 8.03 3.27
C PHE A 57 -8.24 7.48 2.89
N MET A 58 -8.19 6.37 2.15
CA MET A 58 -6.94 5.83 1.60
C MET A 58 -6.29 6.81 0.61
N GLU A 59 -7.06 7.42 -0.28
CA GLU A 59 -6.60 8.45 -1.21
C GLU A 59 -6.05 9.68 -0.47
N LYS A 60 -6.70 10.09 0.64
CA LYS A 60 -6.18 11.15 1.49
C LYS A 60 -4.88 10.76 2.19
N ALA A 61 -4.76 9.54 2.68
CA ALA A 61 -3.51 9.04 3.25
C ALA A 61 -2.38 9.07 2.21
N ASP A 62 -2.66 8.65 0.97
CA ASP A 62 -1.71 8.70 -0.14
C ASP A 62 -1.29 10.14 -0.49
N GLN A 63 -2.24 11.07 -0.59
CA GLN A 63 -1.94 12.49 -0.79
C GLN A 63 -1.03 13.04 0.31
N TYR A 64 -1.28 12.71 1.58
CA TYR A 64 -0.39 13.13 2.67
C TYR A 64 0.99 12.49 2.54
N TYR A 65 1.05 11.19 2.23
CA TYR A 65 2.30 10.47 2.03
C TYR A 65 3.18 11.13 0.94
N HIS A 66 2.56 11.72 -0.08
CA HIS A 66 3.21 12.46 -1.17
C HIS A 66 3.32 13.98 -0.94
N GLY A 67 3.22 14.46 0.31
CA GLY A 67 3.42 15.88 0.63
C GLY A 67 2.27 16.79 0.16
N GLY A 68 1.07 16.24 0.00
CA GLY A 68 -0.15 16.94 -0.41
C GLY A 68 -0.41 16.95 -1.92
N VAL A 69 0.47 16.34 -2.72
CA VAL A 69 0.28 16.22 -4.17
C VAL A 69 -0.55 14.97 -4.45
N ALA A 70 -1.69 15.13 -5.13
CA ALA A 70 -2.39 14.00 -5.72
C ALA A 70 -1.57 13.49 -6.90
N VAL A 71 -1.05 12.27 -6.78
CA VAL A 71 -0.29 11.64 -7.85
C VAL A 71 -1.22 10.69 -8.57
N ASP A 72 -1.99 11.23 -9.53
CA ASP A 72 -2.92 10.43 -10.34
C ASP A 72 -2.20 9.31 -11.13
N ASP A 73 -0.86 9.38 -11.25
CA ASP A 73 -0.02 8.44 -11.99
C ASP A 73 0.76 7.42 -11.11
N CYS A 74 0.54 7.33 -9.78
CA CYS A 74 1.34 6.44 -8.90
C CYS A 74 0.56 5.47 -7.98
N LEU A 75 -0.76 5.34 -8.14
CA LEU A 75 -1.63 4.52 -7.26
C LEU A 75 -1.28 3.01 -7.15
N ASP A 76 -0.34 2.52 -7.96
CA ASP A 76 0.11 1.13 -7.96
C ASP A 76 1.20 0.81 -6.91
N ASN A 77 1.88 1.79 -6.30
CA ASN A 77 3.13 1.54 -5.53
C ASN A 77 3.04 1.57 -3.99
N LEU A 78 1.90 1.93 -3.38
CA LEU A 78 1.78 1.93 -1.91
C LEU A 78 1.64 0.53 -1.29
N VAL A 79 1.35 -0.48 -2.11
CA VAL A 79 1.41 -1.88 -1.71
C VAL A 79 2.62 -2.46 -2.41
N GLY A 80 3.54 -3.07 -1.67
CA GLY A 80 4.73 -3.75 -2.20
C GLY A 80 4.42 -5.02 -3.03
N THR A 81 3.38 -4.99 -3.84
CA THR A 81 3.15 -5.91 -4.96
C THR A 81 3.95 -5.41 -6.14
N SER A 82 5.27 -5.63 -6.11
CA SER A 82 6.13 -5.51 -7.28
C SER A 82 5.73 -6.60 -8.29
N ALA A 83 4.75 -6.29 -9.12
CA ALA A 83 4.30 -7.11 -10.24
C ALA A 83 4.01 -6.20 -11.45
N THR A 84 5.06 -5.56 -11.96
CA THR A 84 5.12 -5.23 -13.39
C THR A 84 6.33 -5.93 -13.96
N GLY A 85 6.06 -7.10 -14.56
CA GLY A 85 7.03 -7.85 -15.35
C GLY A 85 7.40 -7.07 -16.60
N GLY A 86 8.58 -6.45 -16.57
CA GLY A 86 9.35 -6.21 -17.77
C GLY A 86 10.13 -7.48 -18.10
N THR A 87 9.62 -8.26 -19.05
CA THR A 87 10.43 -9.27 -19.73
C THR A 87 11.37 -8.55 -20.69
N ASP A 88 12.67 -8.47 -20.37
CA ASP A 88 13.68 -8.70 -21.40
C ASP A 88 15.03 -9.14 -20.80
N GLU A 89 15.71 -9.98 -21.55
CA GLU A 89 16.61 -11.03 -21.08
C GLU A 89 18.05 -10.55 -20.82
N GLY A 90 18.61 -10.96 -19.68
CA GLY A 90 20.00 -10.70 -19.30
C GLY A 90 20.51 -11.74 -18.31
N ASP A 91 21.13 -12.79 -18.84
CA ASP A 91 21.82 -13.88 -18.16
C ASP A 91 22.87 -13.38 -17.13
N SER A 92 22.55 -13.48 -15.84
CA SER A 92 23.55 -13.68 -14.77
C SER A 92 22.90 -14.29 -13.53
N LEU A 93 23.26 -15.55 -13.26
CA LEU A 93 22.86 -16.29 -12.07
C LEU A 93 23.73 -15.88 -10.88
N ASP A 94 23.27 -14.92 -10.07
CA ASP A 94 23.66 -14.82 -8.66
C ASP A 94 22.44 -14.52 -7.80
N VAL A 95 21.85 -15.61 -7.27
CA VAL A 95 20.63 -15.55 -6.46
C VAL A 95 21.03 -15.38 -4.99
N ASN A 96 21.09 -14.13 -4.54
CA ASN A 96 21.05 -13.77 -3.13
C ASN A 96 19.68 -13.11 -2.82
N PRO A 97 18.78 -13.74 -2.03
CA PRO A 97 17.45 -13.21 -1.79
C PRO A 97 17.47 -12.08 -0.74
N HIS A 98 17.65 -10.86 -1.24
CA HIS A 98 17.25 -9.56 -0.66
C HIS A 98 17.54 -9.32 0.84
N THR A 99 18.79 -8.98 1.13
CA THR A 99 19.08 -7.80 1.96
C THR A 99 19.21 -6.61 1.02
N HIS A 100 18.21 -5.73 0.96
CA HIS A 100 18.44 -4.38 0.47
C HIS A 100 19.16 -3.61 1.60
N ASP A 101 20.44 -3.95 1.79
CA ASP A 101 21.37 -2.98 2.34
C ASP A 101 21.54 -1.94 1.24
N HIS A 102 21.05 -0.73 1.50
CA HIS A 102 21.49 0.44 0.75
C HIS A 102 22.95 0.65 1.12
N HIS A 103 23.83 -0.08 0.43
CA HIS A 103 25.23 0.28 0.36
C HIS A 103 25.28 1.71 -0.17
N ASN A 104 25.55 2.64 0.74
CA ASN A 104 26.19 3.90 0.44
C ASN A 104 27.60 3.57 -0.08
N ASP A 105 27.66 3.09 -1.32
CA ASP A 105 28.88 3.14 -2.12
C ASP A 105 29.01 4.58 -2.61
N HIS A 106 29.28 5.48 -1.66
CA HIS A 106 30.11 6.64 -1.95
C HIS A 106 31.53 6.10 -2.10
N GLU A 107 31.81 5.53 -3.27
CA GLU A 107 33.19 5.43 -3.72
C GLU A 107 33.76 6.84 -3.75
N ASP A 108 34.88 6.97 -3.06
CA ASP A 108 35.77 8.11 -2.98
C ASP A 108 36.21 8.55 -4.38
N GLY A 109 35.34 9.30 -5.05
CA GLY A 109 35.65 10.13 -6.19
C GLY A 109 36.38 11.37 -5.69
N ASP A 110 37.69 11.21 -5.54
CA ASP A 110 38.74 12.19 -5.30
C ASP A 110 38.66 13.35 -6.32
N HIS A 111 37.64 14.20 -6.21
CA HIS A 111 37.52 15.43 -6.97
C HIS A 111 38.13 16.58 -6.17
N HIS A 112 39.45 16.67 -6.35
CA HIS A 112 40.24 17.88 -6.43
C HIS A 112 39.57 19.17 -5.93
N GLY A 113 40.15 19.68 -4.84
CA GLY A 113 39.90 21.01 -4.34
C GLY A 113 40.05 22.06 -5.44
N HIS A 114 38.99 22.82 -5.65
CA HIS A 114 39.12 24.19 -6.10
C HIS A 114 39.19 25.09 -4.88
N HIS A 115 40.43 25.43 -4.58
CA HIS A 115 40.85 26.46 -3.64
C HIS A 115 40.04 27.74 -3.78
N ASP A 116 39.55 28.20 -2.63
CA ASP A 116 39.35 29.59 -2.31
C ASP A 116 40.62 30.39 -2.63
N HIS A 117 40.62 31.12 -3.76
CA HIS A 117 41.50 32.25 -3.98
C HIS A 117 40.66 33.52 -3.96
N CYS A 118 40.59 34.14 -2.79
CA CYS A 118 40.32 35.58 -2.63
C CYS A 118 41.36 36.18 -1.68
N ASP A 119 42.64 35.88 -1.89
CA ASP A 119 43.77 36.61 -1.35
C ASP A 119 44.15 37.77 -2.30
N GLY A 120 43.23 38.71 -2.47
CA GLY A 120 43.39 39.82 -3.40
C GLY A 120 42.79 41.12 -2.88
N SER A 121 43.40 41.69 -1.84
CA SER A 121 43.41 43.13 -1.50
C SER A 121 42.37 44.02 -2.21
N CYS A 122 41.10 43.95 -1.80
CA CYS A 122 40.10 44.97 -2.14
C CYS A 122 40.12 46.09 -1.08
N GLY A 123 41.18 46.89 -1.13
CA GLY A 123 41.20 48.21 -0.51
C GLY A 123 40.27 49.15 -1.29
N GLY A 124 38.97 49.06 -1.03
CA GLY A 124 37.98 49.86 -1.75
C GLY A 124 36.56 49.68 -1.21
N VAL A 125 36.22 50.50 -0.21
CA VAL A 125 34.86 50.95 0.18
C VAL A 125 33.70 50.12 -0.42
N CYS A 126 33.36 49.01 0.23
CA CYS A 126 32.09 48.32 0.00
C CYS A 126 30.95 49.11 0.69
N LYS A 127 30.52 50.20 0.04
CA LYS A 127 29.34 50.97 0.42
C LYS A 127 28.08 50.13 0.15
N GLY A 128 27.37 49.80 1.24
CA GLY A 128 25.92 49.69 1.30
C GLY A 128 25.23 48.76 0.29
N HIS A 129 25.13 47.47 0.62
CA HIS A 129 24.03 46.68 0.08
C HIS A 129 22.77 47.01 0.89
N HIS A 130 21.90 47.79 0.25
CA HIS A 130 20.56 48.09 0.73
C HIS A 130 19.79 46.79 0.93
N HIS A 131 19.37 46.53 2.17
CA HIS A 131 18.23 45.68 2.44
C HIS A 131 16.98 46.38 1.88
N GLY A 132 16.73 46.17 0.59
CA GLY A 132 15.47 46.51 -0.04
C GLY A 132 14.39 45.66 0.60
N HIS A 133 13.68 46.23 1.58
CA HIS A 133 12.42 45.71 2.06
C HIS A 133 11.51 45.53 0.86
N GLY A 134 11.22 44.28 0.52
CA GLY A 134 10.36 43.90 -0.60
C GLY A 134 9.05 44.68 -0.52
N VAL A 135 8.85 45.55 -1.50
CA VAL A 135 7.55 46.14 -1.77
C VAL A 135 6.64 44.96 -2.08
N ALA A 136 5.63 44.73 -1.24
CA ALA A 136 4.59 43.75 -1.53
C ALA A 136 4.06 44.05 -2.94
N GLY A 137 4.42 43.21 -3.92
CA GLY A 137 4.06 43.40 -5.31
C GLY A 137 2.54 43.43 -5.41
N SER A 138 2.00 44.58 -5.82
CA SER A 138 0.59 44.68 -6.16
C SER A 138 0.28 43.67 -7.26
N PHE A 139 -0.78 42.87 -7.12
CA PHE A 139 -1.22 41.87 -8.11
C PHE A 139 -1.28 42.43 -9.55
N MET A 140 -1.54 43.72 -9.69
CA MET A 140 -1.63 44.42 -10.98
C MET A 140 -0.27 44.65 -11.66
N ALA A 141 0.84 44.61 -10.92
CA ALA A 141 2.18 44.90 -11.45
C ALA A 141 2.89 43.64 -11.95
N ASP A 142 2.73 42.52 -11.26
CA ASP A 142 3.24 41.22 -11.66
C ASP A 142 2.38 40.09 -11.08
N PRO A 143 1.32 39.68 -11.79
CA PRO A 143 0.42 38.62 -11.32
C PRO A 143 1.14 37.27 -11.21
N TRP A 144 2.23 37.03 -11.96
CA TRP A 144 2.96 35.77 -11.90
C TRP A 144 3.84 35.68 -10.66
N HIS A 145 4.52 36.77 -10.28
CA HIS A 145 5.26 36.82 -9.02
C HIS A 145 4.32 36.72 -7.81
N TRP A 146 3.14 37.36 -7.87
CA TRP A 146 2.11 37.20 -6.84
C TRP A 146 1.68 35.73 -6.75
N ILE A 147 1.30 35.08 -7.86
CA ILE A 147 0.94 33.65 -7.87
C ILE A 147 2.07 32.79 -7.31
N ASN A 148 3.31 32.94 -7.79
CA ASN A 148 4.46 32.16 -7.29
C ASN A 148 4.79 32.40 -5.82
N SER A 149 4.43 33.56 -5.26
CA SER A 149 4.65 33.85 -3.84
C SER A 149 3.63 33.17 -2.91
N TYR A 150 2.46 32.78 -3.44
CA TYR A 150 1.41 32.08 -2.68
C TYR A 150 1.26 30.61 -3.09
N VAL A 151 1.67 30.26 -4.30
CA VAL A 151 1.66 28.90 -4.84
C VAL A 151 3.09 28.38 -4.78
N HIS A 152 3.44 27.81 -3.64
CA HIS A 152 4.63 26.96 -3.54
C HIS A 152 4.24 25.58 -4.07
N ALA A 153 4.71 25.24 -5.27
CA ALA A 153 4.73 23.84 -5.69
C ALA A 153 5.53 23.09 -4.62
N GLN A 154 4.83 22.33 -3.77
CA GLN A 154 5.50 21.47 -2.81
C GLN A 154 6.31 20.47 -3.63
N GLU A 155 7.61 20.37 -3.35
CA GLU A 155 8.41 19.31 -3.95
C GLU A 155 7.80 17.96 -3.56
N HIS A 156 7.73 17.03 -4.52
CA HIS A 156 7.27 15.67 -4.26
C HIS A 156 8.18 15.04 -3.22
N ARG A 157 7.70 15.02 -1.98
CA ARG A 157 8.43 14.51 -0.82
C ARG A 157 7.65 13.35 -0.26
N HIS A 158 8.30 12.20 -0.20
CA HIS A 158 7.78 11.07 0.56
C HIS A 158 7.96 11.35 2.05
N MET A 159 6.88 11.20 2.83
CA MET A 159 6.96 11.24 4.29
C MET A 159 7.91 10.15 4.80
N LYS A 160 8.74 10.51 5.79
CA LYS A 160 9.68 9.58 6.44
C LYS A 160 9.50 9.62 7.95
N SER A 161 9.66 8.46 8.60
CA SER A 161 9.73 8.33 10.05
C SER A 161 8.51 8.97 10.77
N ASN A 162 8.75 9.92 11.68
CA ASN A 162 7.74 10.54 12.55
C ASN A 162 6.60 11.25 11.80
N GLU A 163 6.82 11.78 10.60
CA GLU A 163 5.77 12.43 9.80
C GLU A 163 4.70 11.45 9.33
N ALA A 164 5.04 10.16 9.23
CA ALA A 164 4.07 9.12 8.88
C ALA A 164 2.96 8.98 9.93
N GLN A 165 3.14 9.55 11.13
CA GLN A 165 2.10 9.58 12.15
C GLN A 165 0.86 10.36 11.69
N GLU A 166 1.01 11.32 10.76
CA GLU A 166 -0.09 12.07 10.17
C GLU A 166 -0.99 11.22 9.27
N LEU A 167 -0.50 10.06 8.81
CA LEU A 167 -1.28 9.11 8.02
C LEU A 167 -2.27 8.31 8.87
N LEU A 168 -1.94 8.11 10.15
CA LEU A 168 -2.68 7.18 11.02
C LEU A 168 -4.17 7.52 11.18
N PRO A 169 -4.60 8.79 11.35
CA PRO A 169 -6.03 9.10 11.45
C PRO A 169 -6.81 8.69 10.20
N TRP A 170 -6.23 8.88 9.02
CA TRP A 170 -6.85 8.53 7.73
C TRP A 170 -6.93 7.02 7.54
N LEU A 171 -5.83 6.33 7.81
CA LEU A 171 -5.73 4.88 7.74
C LEU A 171 -6.65 4.18 8.75
N TRP A 172 -6.72 4.70 9.98
CA TRP A 172 -7.68 4.24 10.98
C TRP A 172 -9.12 4.46 10.52
N ALA A 173 -9.44 5.64 9.98
CA ALA A 173 -10.78 5.94 9.47
C ALA A 173 -11.16 5.00 8.32
N ALA A 174 -10.22 4.70 7.41
CA ALA A 174 -10.42 3.76 6.30
C ALA A 174 -10.77 2.35 6.80
N CYS A 175 -10.04 1.83 7.79
CA CYS A 175 -10.31 0.50 8.37
C CYS A 175 -11.67 0.46 9.07
N ARG A 176 -12.06 1.55 9.77
CA ARG A 176 -13.32 1.61 10.53
C ARG A 176 -14.54 1.85 9.66
N SER A 177 -14.41 2.60 8.57
CA SER A 177 -15.54 2.87 7.68
C SER A 177 -15.92 1.64 6.85
N ALA A 178 -14.94 0.81 6.47
CA ALA A 178 -15.15 -0.46 5.79
C ALA A 178 -14.25 -1.57 6.38
N PRO A 179 -14.71 -2.25 7.45
CA PRO A 179 -14.10 -3.47 8.02
C PRO A 179 -13.65 -4.52 7.00
N GLN A 180 -14.35 -4.60 5.87
CA GLN A 180 -14.10 -5.55 4.81
C GLN A 180 -13.02 -5.10 3.80
N ASN A 181 -12.49 -3.88 3.93
CA ASN A 181 -11.45 -3.36 3.05
C ASN A 181 -10.08 -3.91 3.43
N ILE A 182 -9.75 -5.08 2.89
CA ILE A 182 -8.46 -5.77 3.09
C ILE A 182 -7.26 -4.86 2.84
N ARG A 183 -7.29 -4.08 1.75
CA ARG A 183 -6.21 -3.16 1.36
C ARG A 183 -5.97 -2.09 2.43
N ALA A 184 -7.01 -1.58 3.08
CA ALA A 184 -6.86 -0.59 4.15
C ALA A 184 -6.07 -1.16 5.34
N PHE A 185 -6.35 -2.41 5.74
CA PHE A 185 -5.59 -3.08 6.80
C PHE A 185 -4.13 -3.32 6.41
N GLN A 186 -3.86 -3.81 5.20
CA GLN A 186 -2.51 -4.06 4.71
C GLN A 186 -1.67 -2.77 4.64
N SER A 187 -2.21 -1.72 4.03
CA SER A 187 -1.51 -0.42 3.95
C SER A 187 -1.27 0.19 5.33
N SER A 188 -2.26 0.09 6.22
CA SER A 188 -2.11 0.56 7.62
C SER A 188 -1.03 -0.21 8.37
N ALA A 189 -1.00 -1.54 8.21
CA ALA A 189 0.02 -2.39 8.81
C ALA A 189 1.41 -2.09 8.24
N TYR A 190 1.53 -1.82 6.94
CA TYR A 190 2.78 -1.39 6.32
C TYR A 190 3.30 -0.09 6.93
N VAL A 191 2.45 0.94 7.08
CA VAL A 191 2.86 2.21 7.69
C VAL A 191 3.29 2.01 9.14
N LEU A 192 2.53 1.23 9.92
CA LEU A 192 2.89 0.90 11.29
C LEU A 192 4.23 0.16 11.37
N GLU A 193 4.44 -0.86 10.54
CA GLU A 193 5.61 -1.72 10.56
C GLU A 193 6.86 -1.02 10.02
N LYS A 194 6.78 -0.45 8.81
CA LYS A 194 7.94 0.03 8.04
C LYS A 194 8.27 1.50 8.25
N MET A 195 7.26 2.34 8.47
CA MET A 195 7.48 3.78 8.58
C MET A 195 7.59 4.24 10.02
N LEU A 196 6.80 3.63 10.91
CA LEU A 196 6.73 3.99 12.32
C LEU A 196 7.47 3.02 13.25
N GLU A 197 8.03 1.93 12.72
CA GLU A 197 8.78 0.93 13.48
C GLU A 197 7.97 0.32 14.65
N ARG A 198 6.66 0.12 14.44
CA ARG A 198 5.70 -0.44 15.40
C ARG A 198 5.16 -1.80 14.94
N PRO A 199 6.02 -2.84 14.82
CA PRO A 199 5.60 -4.12 14.24
C PRO A 199 4.59 -4.89 15.09
N LEU A 200 4.58 -4.69 16.41
CA LEU A 200 3.57 -5.30 17.29
C LEU A 200 2.17 -4.73 17.01
N ASP A 201 2.07 -3.41 16.83
CA ASP A 201 0.80 -2.76 16.51
C ASP A 201 0.32 -3.12 15.10
N ALA A 202 1.25 -3.27 14.15
CA ALA A 202 0.94 -3.76 12.81
C ALA A 202 0.37 -5.19 12.84
N ALA A 203 0.99 -6.09 13.60
CA ALA A 203 0.50 -7.46 13.78
C ALA A 203 -0.89 -7.48 14.43
N GLN A 204 -1.10 -6.70 15.49
CA GLN A 204 -2.41 -6.61 16.17
C GLN A 204 -3.49 -6.07 15.21
N LEU A 205 -3.18 -5.07 14.39
CA LEU A 205 -4.12 -4.52 13.42
C LEU A 205 -4.49 -5.56 12.35
N LEU A 206 -3.53 -6.35 11.87
CA LEU A 206 -3.78 -7.43 10.92
C LEU A 206 -4.63 -8.55 11.53
N GLU A 207 -4.40 -8.90 12.79
CA GLU A 207 -5.23 -9.85 13.54
C GLU A 207 -6.68 -9.34 13.65
N GLU A 208 -6.89 -8.07 14.00
CA GLU A 208 -8.23 -7.44 13.98
C GLU A 208 -8.87 -7.51 12.58
N GLY A 209 -8.07 -7.27 11.53
CA GLY A 209 -8.52 -7.41 10.15
C GLY A 209 -8.92 -8.84 9.80
N ILE A 210 -8.18 -9.85 10.26
CA ILE A 210 -8.48 -11.27 10.06
C ILE A 210 -9.76 -11.68 10.78
N GLU A 211 -9.99 -11.18 12.01
CA GLU A 211 -11.24 -11.43 12.74
C GLU A 211 -12.46 -10.91 11.97
N GLN A 212 -12.32 -9.76 11.31
CA GLN A 212 -13.37 -9.16 10.49
C GLN A 212 -13.49 -9.80 9.09
N ASN A 213 -12.41 -10.42 8.61
CA ASN A 213 -12.30 -11.03 7.28
C ASN A 213 -11.73 -12.45 7.38
N PRO A 214 -12.45 -13.40 7.98
CA PRO A 214 -11.91 -14.72 8.31
C PRO A 214 -11.49 -15.53 7.08
N ALA A 215 -12.03 -15.23 5.90
CA ALA A 215 -11.68 -15.87 4.63
C ALA A 215 -10.49 -15.22 3.89
N SER A 216 -9.97 -14.09 4.36
CA SER A 216 -8.87 -13.40 3.67
C SER A 216 -7.54 -14.11 3.87
N GLY A 217 -7.01 -14.74 2.82
CA GLY A 217 -5.64 -15.26 2.79
C GLY A 217 -4.59 -14.15 2.67
N GLU A 218 -4.97 -13.01 2.09
CA GLU A 218 -4.12 -11.82 1.97
C GLU A 218 -3.68 -11.23 3.31
N LEU A 219 -4.60 -11.11 4.27
CA LEU A 219 -4.28 -10.61 5.60
C LEU A 219 -3.42 -11.59 6.40
N GLU A 220 -3.68 -12.90 6.26
CA GLU A 220 -2.84 -13.94 6.86
C GLU A 220 -1.41 -13.91 6.29
N PHE A 221 -1.27 -13.73 4.98
CA PHE A 221 0.03 -13.60 4.36
C PHE A 221 0.79 -12.37 4.88
N ALA A 222 0.13 -11.21 4.93
CA ALA A 222 0.71 -9.98 5.48
C ALA A 222 1.13 -10.16 6.95
N LEU A 223 0.31 -10.84 7.76
CA LEU A 223 0.63 -11.16 9.16
C LEU A 223 1.88 -12.05 9.24
N GLY A 224 1.98 -13.07 8.39
CA GLY A 224 3.16 -13.93 8.29
C GLY A 224 4.43 -13.14 7.97
N GLU A 225 4.36 -12.16 7.07
CA GLU A 225 5.50 -11.29 6.75
C GLU A 225 5.94 -10.44 7.94
N VAL A 226 5.00 -9.84 8.68
CA VAL A 226 5.32 -9.07 9.91
C VAL A 226 5.95 -9.96 10.97
N MET A 227 5.36 -11.15 11.22
CA MET A 227 5.85 -12.12 12.19
C MET A 227 7.28 -12.57 11.86
N LEU A 228 7.55 -12.88 10.59
CA LEU A 228 8.85 -13.38 10.15
C LEU A 228 9.91 -12.29 10.11
N ARG A 229 9.60 -11.16 9.47
CA ARG A 229 10.61 -10.14 9.12
C ARG A 229 10.92 -9.23 10.29
N SER A 230 9.89 -8.80 11.03
CA SER A 230 10.05 -7.76 12.04
C SER A 230 10.03 -8.31 13.45
N LEU A 231 9.12 -9.24 13.75
CA LEU A 231 9.02 -9.85 15.08
C LEU A 231 9.93 -11.07 15.29
N LYS A 232 10.47 -11.65 14.20
CA LYS A 232 11.30 -12.85 14.21
C LYS A 232 10.64 -14.06 14.89
N ASP A 233 9.30 -14.11 14.93
CA ASP A 233 8.54 -15.27 15.44
C ASP A 233 8.24 -16.22 14.28
N GLU A 234 9.19 -17.09 13.99
CA GLU A 234 9.12 -18.04 12.88
C GLU A 234 7.95 -19.00 12.97
N ARG A 235 7.60 -19.42 14.20
CA ARG A 235 6.49 -20.35 14.43
C ARG A 235 5.16 -19.68 14.09
N ARG A 236 4.93 -18.44 14.57
CA ARG A 236 3.70 -17.70 14.25
C ARG A 236 3.65 -17.32 12.78
N ALA A 237 4.79 -16.98 12.18
CA ALA A 237 4.87 -16.72 10.75
C ALA A 237 4.46 -17.95 9.93
N GLU A 238 4.98 -19.13 10.27
CA GLU A 238 4.62 -20.37 9.59
C GLU A 238 3.12 -20.70 9.73
N GLN A 239 2.55 -20.49 10.93
CA GLN A 239 1.11 -20.65 11.15
C GLN A 239 0.30 -19.74 10.23
N ALA A 240 0.66 -18.46 10.14
CA ALA A 240 -0.02 -17.49 9.29
C ALA A 240 0.14 -17.82 7.79
N PHE A 241 1.33 -18.21 7.32
CA PHE A 241 1.51 -18.62 5.92
C PHE A 241 0.72 -19.89 5.57
N ASN A 242 0.65 -20.87 6.48
CA ASN A 242 -0.20 -22.06 6.27
C ASN A 242 -1.68 -21.68 6.21
N ALA A 243 -2.14 -20.77 7.08
CA ALA A 243 -3.51 -20.26 7.06
C ALA A 243 -3.82 -19.50 5.75
N ALA A 244 -2.87 -18.70 5.25
CA ALA A 244 -3.00 -18.04 3.95
C ALA A 244 -3.20 -19.06 2.81
N VAL A 245 -2.37 -20.11 2.76
CA VAL A 245 -2.48 -21.19 1.76
C VAL A 245 -3.82 -21.91 1.83
N GLU A 246 -4.30 -22.21 3.04
CA GLU A 246 -5.59 -22.86 3.24
C GLU A 246 -6.74 -22.00 2.71
N LYS A 247 -6.79 -20.72 3.11
CA LYS A 247 -7.85 -19.78 2.73
C LYS A 247 -7.87 -19.50 1.23
N LEU A 248 -6.70 -19.28 0.62
CA LEU A 248 -6.58 -19.09 -0.84
C LEU A 248 -7.00 -20.36 -1.60
N GLY A 249 -6.66 -21.55 -1.07
CA GLY A 249 -7.07 -22.82 -1.65
C GLY A 249 -8.56 -23.12 -1.55
N ALA A 250 -9.23 -22.61 -0.51
CA ALA A 250 -10.67 -22.80 -0.30
C ALA A 250 -11.53 -22.06 -1.34
N ALA A 251 -10.98 -21.07 -2.06
CA ALA A 251 -11.66 -20.38 -3.15
C ALA A 251 -11.91 -21.28 -4.38
N GLY A 252 -11.21 -22.42 -4.49
CA GLY A 252 -11.39 -23.39 -5.57
C GLY A 252 -11.15 -22.77 -6.96
N ASP A 253 -12.10 -22.95 -7.88
CA ASP A 253 -12.03 -22.44 -9.25
C ASP A 253 -12.18 -20.92 -9.36
N ALA A 254 -12.54 -20.23 -8.27
CA ALA A 254 -12.67 -18.77 -8.23
C ALA A 254 -11.36 -18.05 -7.91
N ILE A 255 -10.25 -18.77 -7.82
CA ILE A 255 -8.94 -18.20 -7.50
C ILE A 255 -8.47 -17.26 -8.63
N THR A 256 -8.11 -16.03 -8.27
CA THR A 256 -7.55 -15.07 -9.23
C THR A 256 -6.09 -15.38 -9.54
N GLU A 257 -5.53 -14.77 -10.58
CA GLU A 257 -4.08 -14.88 -10.86
C GLU A 257 -3.24 -14.31 -9.70
N ASP A 258 -3.69 -13.22 -9.09
CA ASP A 258 -3.05 -12.62 -7.92
C ASP A 258 -3.08 -13.56 -6.72
N ASP A 259 -4.21 -14.23 -6.47
CA ASP A 259 -4.33 -15.24 -5.42
C ASP A 259 -3.40 -16.43 -5.66
N GLN A 260 -3.29 -16.90 -6.91
CA GLN A 260 -2.32 -17.95 -7.27
C GLN A 260 -0.88 -17.48 -7.03
N HIS A 261 -0.58 -16.23 -7.37
CA HIS A 261 0.74 -15.65 -7.14
C HIS A 261 1.07 -15.59 -5.65
N LEU A 262 0.13 -15.10 -4.85
CA LEU A 262 0.25 -14.98 -3.41
C LEU A 262 0.35 -16.33 -2.73
N MET A 263 -0.45 -17.31 -3.16
CA MET A 263 -0.40 -18.69 -2.65
C MET A 263 0.97 -19.31 -2.90
N GLY A 264 1.56 -19.14 -4.08
CA GLY A 264 2.92 -19.60 -4.37
C GLY A 264 3.99 -18.97 -3.47
N ARG A 265 3.87 -17.66 -3.17
CA ARG A 265 4.74 -16.97 -2.19
C ARG A 265 4.53 -17.51 -0.77
N ALA A 266 3.29 -17.74 -0.34
CA ALA A 266 2.97 -18.26 0.98
C ALA A 266 3.55 -19.68 1.17
N MET A 267 3.36 -20.56 0.18
CA MET A 267 3.93 -21.91 0.17
C MET A 267 5.47 -21.89 0.18
N PHE A 268 6.10 -20.98 -0.56
CA PHE A 268 7.55 -20.80 -0.51
C PHE A 268 8.04 -20.49 0.91
N TYR A 269 7.43 -19.54 1.61
CA TYR A 269 7.83 -19.20 2.98
C TYR A 269 7.55 -20.33 3.97
N ALA A 270 6.39 -20.98 3.88
CA ALA A 270 6.06 -22.12 4.73
C ALA A 270 7.05 -23.28 4.54
N GLY A 271 7.34 -23.65 3.28
CA GLY A 271 8.31 -24.69 2.94
C GLY A 271 9.73 -24.35 3.39
N ARG A 272 10.16 -23.09 3.23
CA ARG A 272 11.46 -22.63 3.73
C ARG A 272 11.58 -22.74 5.25
N LEU A 273 10.52 -22.37 5.99
CA LEU A 273 10.48 -22.49 7.45
C LEU A 273 10.48 -23.95 7.90
N ALA A 274 9.76 -24.83 7.18
CA ALA A 274 9.82 -26.28 7.41
C ALA A 274 11.23 -26.85 7.21
N LEU A 275 11.94 -26.46 6.14
CA LEU A 275 13.35 -26.85 5.95
C LEU A 275 14.25 -26.33 7.06
N LYS A 276 14.07 -25.08 7.47
CA LYS A 276 14.89 -24.47 8.52
C LYS A 276 14.78 -25.21 9.86
N ARG A 277 13.61 -25.76 10.19
CA ARG A 277 13.40 -26.58 11.40
C ARG A 277 13.80 -28.06 11.22
N GLY A 278 14.33 -28.45 10.06
CA GLY A 278 14.72 -29.83 9.75
C GLY A 278 13.58 -30.75 9.32
N ASP A 279 12.38 -30.21 9.05
CA ASP A 279 11.22 -30.99 8.62
C ASP A 279 11.15 -31.06 7.09
N ARG A 280 12.05 -31.86 6.52
CA ARG A 280 12.16 -32.01 5.06
C ARG A 280 10.92 -32.64 4.44
N VAL A 281 10.32 -33.63 5.10
CA VAL A 281 9.09 -34.30 4.62
C VAL A 281 7.98 -33.27 4.41
N ARG A 282 7.78 -32.37 5.38
CA ARG A 282 6.78 -31.30 5.24
C ARG A 282 7.11 -30.34 4.11
N ALA A 283 8.38 -29.98 3.91
CA ALA A 283 8.78 -29.10 2.82
C ALA A 283 8.53 -29.74 1.44
N GLU A 284 8.78 -31.04 1.28
CA GLU A 284 8.46 -31.81 0.07
C GLU A 284 6.94 -31.88 -0.18
N GLU A 285 6.13 -32.10 0.87
CA GLU A 285 4.67 -32.05 0.75
C GLU A 285 4.16 -30.67 0.28
N ILE A 286 4.71 -29.59 0.84
CA ILE A 286 4.37 -28.22 0.45
C ILE A 286 4.78 -27.97 -1.01
N MET A 287 5.95 -28.46 -1.41
CA MET A 287 6.39 -28.37 -2.80
C MET A 287 5.41 -29.05 -3.76
N ILE A 288 5.04 -30.30 -3.50
CA ILE A 288 4.10 -31.05 -4.36
C ILE A 288 2.78 -30.27 -4.51
N GLN A 289 2.29 -29.68 -3.42
CA GLN A 289 1.10 -28.83 -3.46
C GLN A 289 1.33 -27.55 -4.28
N ALA A 290 2.49 -26.91 -4.16
CA ALA A 290 2.85 -25.72 -4.91
C ALA A 290 2.96 -25.99 -6.42
N GLU A 291 3.48 -27.15 -6.82
CA GLU A 291 3.50 -27.58 -8.22
C GLU A 291 2.11 -27.84 -8.78
N ALA A 292 1.23 -28.45 -7.98
CA ALA A 292 -0.13 -28.74 -8.40
C ALA A 292 -0.98 -27.46 -8.56
N ARG A 293 -0.77 -26.46 -7.70
CA ARG A 293 -1.63 -25.27 -7.63
C ARG A 293 -1.05 -24.00 -8.26
N ALA A 294 0.28 -23.89 -8.30
CA ALA A 294 0.99 -22.70 -8.79
C ALA A 294 2.32 -23.09 -9.51
N PRO A 295 2.29 -23.92 -10.56
CA PRO A 295 3.50 -24.52 -11.17
C PRO A 295 4.48 -23.50 -11.76
N GLY A 296 3.99 -22.39 -12.30
CA GLY A 296 4.80 -21.33 -12.90
C GLY A 296 5.33 -20.28 -11.92
N ASN A 297 4.87 -20.31 -10.67
CA ASN A 297 5.19 -19.28 -9.70
C ASN A 297 6.69 -19.27 -9.32
N VAL A 298 7.25 -18.08 -9.12
CA VAL A 298 8.67 -17.91 -8.74
C VAL A 298 8.95 -18.55 -7.38
N GLY A 299 8.03 -18.46 -6.42
CA GLY A 299 8.11 -19.10 -5.11
C GLY A 299 8.18 -20.62 -5.23
N THR A 300 7.33 -21.24 -6.06
CA THR A 300 7.37 -22.68 -6.33
C THR A 300 8.74 -23.10 -6.87
N ARG A 301 9.25 -22.43 -7.91
CA ARG A 301 10.58 -22.72 -8.46
C ARG A 301 11.70 -22.49 -7.44
N GLY A 302 11.58 -21.46 -6.60
CA GLY A 302 12.51 -21.15 -5.53
C GLY A 302 12.58 -22.25 -4.47
N LEU A 303 11.43 -22.78 -4.05
CA LEU A 303 11.37 -23.87 -3.07
C LEU A 303 12.04 -25.14 -3.61
N ARG A 304 11.96 -25.40 -4.92
CA ARG A 304 12.54 -26.61 -5.55
C ARG A 304 14.05 -26.57 -5.42
N LYS A 305 14.62 -25.44 -5.82
CA LYS A 305 16.05 -25.18 -5.69
C LYS A 305 16.54 -25.29 -4.24
N LEU A 306 15.72 -24.95 -3.24
CA LEU A 306 16.08 -25.12 -1.84
C LEU A 306 16.09 -26.59 -1.40
N LEU A 307 15.12 -27.39 -1.85
CA LEU A 307 15.06 -28.82 -1.57
C LEU A 307 16.23 -29.59 -2.22
N ASP A 308 16.52 -29.29 -3.49
CA ASP A 308 17.62 -29.91 -4.25
C ASP A 308 18.99 -29.62 -3.60
N LYS A 309 19.17 -28.42 -3.03
CA LYS A 309 20.40 -28.03 -2.34
C LYS A 309 20.56 -28.62 -0.94
N ALA A 310 19.48 -29.16 -0.37
CA ALA A 310 19.48 -29.75 0.96
C ALA A 310 19.77 -31.27 0.94
N GLU A 311 20.13 -31.82 -0.22
CA GLU A 311 20.61 -33.20 -0.44
C GLU A 311 22.14 -33.30 -0.34
#